data_AF-A0AAV5SRQ8-F1
#
_entry.id   AF-A0AAV5SRQ8-F1
#
_cell.length_a   1.000
_cell.length_b   1.000
_cell.length_c   1.000
_cell.angle_alpha   90.00
_cell.angle_beta   90.00
_cell.angle_gamma   90.00
#
_symmetry.space_group_name_H-M   'P 1'
#
loop_
_entity.id
_entity.type
_entity.pdbx_description
1 polymer ?
#
loop_
_entity_poly.entity_id
_entity_poly.type
_entity_poly.pdbx_seq_one_letter_code
_entity_poly.pdbx_strand_id
1 'polypeptide(L)'
;MRIEEHVITRLRHLCLQGRLTVGSPFHGVVELLVLVDKGDKWTKVAILPLNATGRQMSPRNCSLVSLYDGPDKHAYLSVLSKPVFDQLNLLRDKVVTLDESSGLRMTIQIHAGGDTMSLQSLRGLGRPNMIYACVMCLWEKGFFL
;
A
#
# COMPACT_ATOMS: atom_id res chain seq x y z
N MET A 1 0.30 -14.23 12.28
CA MET A 1 0.87 -14.34 10.92
C MET A 1 1.66 -13.07 10.65
N ARG A 2 2.94 -13.18 10.27
CA ARG A 2 3.77 -12.00 9.95
C ARG A 2 3.30 -11.43 8.60
N ILE A 3 3.19 -10.10 8.49
CA ILE A 3 2.71 -9.45 7.25
C ILE A 3 3.60 -9.85 6.07
N GLU A 4 4.91 -9.91 6.28
CA GLU A 4 5.89 -10.36 5.31
C GLU A 4 5.54 -11.72 4.66
N GLU A 5 5.27 -12.75 5.46
CA GLU A 5 4.96 -14.09 4.95
C GLU A 5 3.68 -14.08 4.12
N HIS A 6 2.67 -13.33 4.58
CA HIS A 6 1.41 -13.17 3.87
C HIS A 6 1.62 -12.53 2.49
N VAL A 7 2.40 -11.44 2.44
CA VAL A 7 2.71 -10.71 1.21
C VAL A 7 3.48 -11.58 0.22
N ILE A 8 4.56 -12.23 0.68
CA ILE A 8 5.40 -13.08 -0.16
C ILE A 8 4.59 -14.26 -0.72
N THR A 9 3.82 -14.94 0.13
CA THR A 9 2.96 -16.06 -0.28
C THR A 9 1.97 -15.63 -1.35
N ARG A 10 1.39 -14.44 -1.20
CA ARG A 10 0.43 -13.92 -2.16
C ARG A 10 1.07 -13.54 -3.49
N LEU A 11 2.25 -12.92 -3.46
CA LEU A 11 3.01 -12.59 -4.66
C LEU A 11 3.40 -13.85 -5.44
N ARG A 12 3.83 -14.92 -4.75
CA ARG A 12 4.07 -16.24 -5.33
C ARG A 12 2.82 -16.79 -6.02
N HIS A 13 1.70 -16.79 -5.31
CA HIS A 13 0.44 -17.30 -5.86
C HIS A 13 -0.01 -16.52 -7.11
N LEU A 14 0.10 -15.19 -7.11
CA LEU A 14 -0.25 -14.36 -8.26
C LEU A 14 0.71 -14.58 -9.44
N CYS A 15 1.99 -14.83 -9.17
CA CYS A 15 2.97 -15.21 -10.18
C CYS A 15 2.62 -16.56 -10.83
N LEU A 16 2.35 -17.58 -10.02
CA LEU A 16 1.97 -18.92 -10.52
C LEU A 16 0.65 -18.93 -11.31
N GLN A 17 -0.25 -17.98 -11.03
CA GLN A 17 -1.48 -17.79 -11.80
C GLN A 17 -1.30 -16.95 -13.08
N GLY A 18 -0.07 -16.51 -13.40
CA GLY A 18 0.19 -15.62 -14.54
C GLY A 18 -0.41 -14.22 -14.39
N ARG A 19 -0.78 -13.81 -13.17
CA ARG A 19 -1.39 -12.50 -12.87
C ARG A 19 -0.38 -11.44 -12.47
N LEU A 20 0.82 -11.86 -12.08
CA LEU A 20 1.97 -11.01 -11.85
C LEU A 20 3.00 -11.30 -12.93
N THR A 21 3.19 -10.33 -13.84
CA THR A 21 4.28 -10.38 -14.81
C THR A 21 5.47 -9.61 -14.25
N VAL A 22 6.57 -10.32 -14.00
CA VAL A 22 7.85 -9.71 -13.59
C VAL A 22 8.59 -9.30 -14.86
N GLY A 23 8.94 -8.02 -14.97
CA GLY A 23 9.71 -7.50 -16.10
C GLY A 23 11.16 -8.01 -16.07
N SER A 24 11.84 -7.97 -17.21
CA SER A 24 13.27 -8.26 -17.29
C SER A 24 14.11 -7.07 -16.78
N PRO A 25 15.18 -7.28 -15.98
CA PRO A 25 15.51 -8.48 -15.24
C PRO A 25 14.99 -8.33 -13.79
N PHE A 26 13.91 -9.05 -13.45
CA PHE A 26 13.51 -9.30 -12.06
C PHE A 26 12.96 -8.08 -11.28
N HIS A 27 12.34 -7.13 -11.98
CA HIS A 27 11.68 -5.99 -11.35
C HIS A 27 10.16 -6.16 -11.41
N GLY A 28 9.56 -6.31 -10.23
CA GLY A 28 8.11 -6.32 -10.06
C GLY A 28 7.76 -5.33 -8.96
N VAL A 29 6.94 -4.34 -9.27
CA VAL A 29 6.59 -3.27 -8.34
C VAL A 29 5.33 -3.67 -7.58
N VAL A 30 5.32 -3.44 -6.27
CA VAL A 30 4.19 -3.76 -5.40
C VAL A 30 3.67 -2.47 -4.78
N GLU A 31 2.51 -2.00 -5.22
CA GLU A 31 1.91 -0.81 -4.62
C GLU A 31 1.20 -1.17 -3.31
N LEU A 32 1.46 -0.40 -2.27
CA LEU A 32 0.70 -0.43 -1.04
C LEU A 32 -0.41 0.62 -1.13
N LEU A 33 -1.63 0.13 -1.16
CA LEU A 33 -2.81 0.96 -1.21
C LEU A 33 -3.43 1.07 0.19
N VAL A 34 -3.49 2.29 0.70
CA VAL A 34 -4.22 2.63 1.92
C VAL A 34 -5.55 3.23 1.50
N LEU A 35 -6.62 2.49 1.76
CA LEU A 35 -7.98 2.87 1.43
C LEU A 35 -8.76 3.20 2.69
N VAL A 36 -9.44 4.34 2.66
CA VAL A 36 -10.32 4.79 3.72
C VAL A 36 -11.75 4.83 3.19
N ASP A 37 -12.70 4.30 3.94
CA ASP A 37 -14.11 4.38 3.56
C ASP A 37 -14.59 5.83 3.52
N LYS A 38 -15.34 6.19 2.47
CA LYS A 38 -15.99 7.50 2.38
C LYS A 38 -17.10 7.69 3.42
N GLY A 39 -17.71 6.59 3.89
CA GLY A 39 -18.72 6.59 4.94
C GLY A 39 -18.17 6.58 6.36
N ASP A 40 -16.85 6.72 6.51
CA ASP A 40 -16.14 6.75 7.78
C ASP A 40 -16.17 5.48 8.64
N LYS A 41 -16.53 4.33 8.06
CA LYS A 41 -16.69 3.09 8.84
C LYS A 41 -15.41 2.27 8.98
N TRP A 42 -14.55 2.26 7.96
CA TRP A 42 -13.37 1.39 7.95
C TRP A 42 -12.13 2.01 7.30
N THR A 43 -10.97 1.46 7.65
CA THR A 43 -9.68 1.65 6.96
C THR A 43 -9.11 0.30 6.55
N LYS A 44 -8.64 0.21 5.31
CA LYS A 44 -8.01 -0.99 4.75
C LYS A 44 -6.61 -0.66 4.26
N VAL A 45 -5.65 -1.48 4.64
CA VAL A 45 -4.32 -1.51 4.04
C VAL A 45 -4.26 -2.74 3.16
N ALA A 46 -3.98 -2.54 1.88
CA ALA A 46 -3.94 -3.62 0.92
C ALA A 46 -2.75 -3.47 -0.01
N ILE A 47 -2.35 -4.58 -0.60
CA ILE A 47 -1.25 -4.64 -1.56
C ILE A 47 -1.80 -4.95 -2.93
N LEU A 48 -1.32 -4.18 -3.91
CA LEU A 48 -1.63 -4.33 -5.31
C LEU A 48 -0.31 -4.54 -6.09
N PRO A 49 -0.08 -5.72 -6.66
CA PRO A 49 1.02 -5.90 -7.59
C PRO A 49 0.76 -5.08 -8.85
N LEU A 50 1.72 -4.26 -9.24
CA LEU A 50 1.70 -3.53 -10.50
C LEU A 50 2.40 -4.37 -11.57
N ASN A 51 1.75 -4.56 -12.71
CA ASN A 51 2.43 -5.09 -13.90
C ASN A 51 3.12 -3.97 -14.68
N ALA A 52 4.06 -4.33 -15.55
CA ALA A 52 4.80 -3.40 -16.40
C ALA A 52 3.90 -2.51 -17.30
N THR A 53 2.63 -2.88 -17.48
CA THR A 53 1.65 -2.11 -18.29
C THR A 53 0.77 -1.17 -17.47
N GLY A 54 0.97 -1.07 -16.14
CA GLY A 54 0.15 -0.24 -15.24
C GLY A 54 -1.32 -0.66 -15.12
N ARG A 55 -1.71 -1.78 -15.73
CA ARG A 55 -3.09 -2.23 -15.83
C ARG A 55 -3.31 -3.42 -14.91
N GLN A 56 -3.73 -3.17 -13.68
CA GLN A 56 -4.81 -3.92 -13.02
C GLN A 56 -5.02 -3.44 -11.57
N MET A 57 -5.63 -2.26 -11.40
CA MET A 57 -6.36 -1.93 -10.17
C MET A 57 -7.68 -2.74 -10.14
N SER A 58 -7.57 -4.05 -9.91
CA SER A 58 -8.73 -4.94 -9.77
C SER A 58 -8.82 -5.46 -8.34
N PRO A 59 -10.02 -5.50 -7.73
CA PRO A 59 -10.23 -6.15 -6.44
C PRO A 59 -9.70 -7.59 -6.39
N ARG A 60 -9.66 -8.29 -7.53
CA ARG A 60 -9.17 -9.68 -7.62
C ARG A 60 -7.64 -9.83 -7.45
N ASN A 61 -6.90 -8.75 -7.66
CA ASN A 61 -5.44 -8.70 -7.52
C ASN A 61 -5.01 -7.95 -6.25
N CYS A 62 -5.95 -7.25 -5.63
CA CYS A 62 -5.77 -6.63 -4.33
C CYS A 62 -5.71 -7.70 -3.24
N SER A 63 -4.81 -7.53 -2.27
CA SER A 63 -4.65 -8.45 -1.15
C SER A 63 -4.69 -7.65 0.14
N LEU A 64 -5.71 -7.90 0.95
CA LEU A 64 -5.94 -7.19 2.20
C LEU A 64 -4.90 -7.61 3.24
N VAL A 65 -4.13 -6.64 3.72
CA VAL A 65 -3.09 -6.82 4.74
C VAL A 65 -3.65 -6.53 6.13
N SER A 66 -4.44 -5.47 6.25
CA SER A 66 -5.09 -5.09 7.51
C SER A 66 -6.42 -4.42 7.24
N LEU A 67 -7.39 -4.68 8.11
CA LEU A 67 -8.68 -4.02 8.15
C LEU A 67 -8.90 -3.53 9.58
N TYR A 68 -9.19 -2.24 9.70
CA TYR A 68 -9.73 -1.65 10.91
C TYR A 68 -11.16 -1.22 10.66
N ASP A 69 -12.06 -1.72 11.51
CA ASP A 69 -13.47 -1.39 11.54
C ASP A 69 -13.79 -0.91 12.96
N GLY A 70 -13.95 0.39 13.14
CA GLY A 70 -13.97 0.99 14.47
C GLY A 70 -14.25 2.49 14.46
N PRO A 71 -14.52 3.08 15.64
CA PRO A 71 -15.09 4.41 15.77
C PRO A 71 -14.12 5.54 15.39
N ASP A 72 -12.80 5.31 15.45
CA ASP A 72 -11.79 6.30 15.03
C ASP A 72 -10.74 5.69 14.10
N LYS A 73 -11.13 5.63 12.83
CA LYS A 73 -10.29 5.12 11.74
C LYS A 73 -9.07 6.01 11.42
N HIS A 74 -9.06 7.27 11.82
CA HIS A 74 -7.94 8.18 11.61
C HIS A 74 -6.90 8.04 12.74
N ALA A 75 -7.35 7.77 13.98
CA ALA A 75 -6.47 7.29 15.04
C ALA A 75 -5.83 5.94 14.67
N TYR A 76 -6.57 5.06 13.98
CA TYR A 76 -5.96 3.85 13.44
C TYR A 76 -4.82 4.15 12.47
N LEU A 77 -5.01 5.06 11.50
CA LEU A 77 -3.95 5.42 10.56
C LEU A 77 -2.74 6.11 11.20
N SER A 78 -2.94 6.92 12.24
CA SER A 78 -1.84 7.66 12.89
C SER A 78 -1.09 6.84 13.94
N VAL A 79 -1.74 5.90 14.62
CA VAL A 79 -1.15 5.17 15.77
C VAL A 79 -1.12 3.66 15.56
N LEU A 80 -2.23 3.05 15.13
CA LEU A 80 -2.38 1.59 15.09
C LEU A 80 -1.84 0.95 13.81
N SER A 81 -1.65 1.74 12.76
CA SER A 81 -1.09 1.29 11.48
C SER A 81 0.44 1.21 11.52
N LYS A 82 1.10 1.83 12.50
CA LYS A 82 2.57 1.91 12.59
C LYS A 82 3.22 0.52 12.55
N PRO A 83 2.77 -0.50 13.30
CA PRO A 83 3.35 -1.84 13.21
C PRO A 83 3.18 -2.51 11.84
N VAL A 84 2.13 -2.13 11.10
CA VAL A 84 1.88 -2.60 9.72
C VAL A 84 2.89 -1.94 8.79
N PHE A 85 3.05 -0.61 8.87
CA PHE A 85 4.03 0.12 8.06
C PHE A 85 5.47 -0.26 8.36
N ASP A 86 5.81 -0.51 9.62
CA ASP A 86 7.15 -0.97 10.01
C ASP A 86 7.47 -2.32 9.37
N GLN A 87 6.53 -3.29 9.42
CA GLN A 87 6.68 -4.58 8.75
C GLN A 87 6.76 -4.46 7.22
N LEU A 88 5.99 -3.55 6.63
CA LEU A 88 6.04 -3.30 5.19
C LEU A 88 7.35 -2.62 4.79
N ASN A 89 7.87 -1.69 5.58
CA ASN A 89 9.16 -1.06 5.32
C ASN A 89 10.31 -2.08 5.34
N LEU A 90 10.24 -3.14 6.15
CA LEU A 90 11.22 -4.24 6.11
C LEU A 90 11.18 -5.06 4.81
N LEU A 91 10.06 -5.01 4.08
CA LEU A 91 9.94 -5.64 2.76
C LEU A 91 10.42 -4.73 1.63
N ARG A 92 10.55 -3.43 1.88
CA ARG A 92 10.93 -2.46 0.86
C ARG A 92 12.34 -2.79 0.36
N ASP A 93 12.47 -2.83 -0.96
CA ASP A 93 13.69 -3.14 -1.71
C ASP A 93 14.24 -4.56 -1.46
N LYS A 94 13.46 -5.42 -0.81
CA LYS A 94 13.84 -6.82 -0.56
C LYS A 94 13.69 -7.64 -1.83
N VAL A 95 14.71 -8.46 -2.13
CA VAL A 95 14.65 -9.46 -3.21
C VAL A 95 14.01 -10.73 -2.68
N VAL A 96 12.94 -11.18 -3.33
CA VAL A 96 12.22 -12.41 -2.98
C VAL A 96 12.22 -13.39 -4.15
N THR A 97 12.44 -14.67 -3.86
CA THR A 97 12.29 -15.75 -4.83
C THR A 97 10.81 -16.14 -4.93
N LEU A 98 10.23 -15.96 -6.11
CA LEU A 98 8.83 -16.26 -6.41
C LEU A 98 8.63 -17.70 -6.88
N ASP A 99 9.61 -18.26 -7.58
CA ASP A 99 9.61 -19.65 -8.03
C ASP A 99 11.05 -20.19 -7.99
N GLU A 100 11.28 -21.24 -7.19
CA GLU A 100 12.59 -21.85 -7.02
C GLU A 100 13.03 -22.64 -8.25
N SER A 101 12.08 -23.20 -9.00
CA SER A 101 12.37 -24.05 -10.16
C SER A 101 12.89 -23.27 -11.36
N SER A 102 12.32 -22.08 -11.61
CA SER A 102 12.79 -21.16 -12.65
C SER A 102 13.83 -20.15 -12.16
N GLY A 103 14.11 -20.12 -10.85
CA GLY A 103 14.97 -19.11 -10.23
C GLY A 103 14.39 -17.69 -10.30
N LEU A 104 13.08 -17.56 -10.53
CA LEU A 104 12.43 -16.27 -10.69
C LEU A 104 12.48 -15.46 -9.39
N ARG A 105 13.08 -14.28 -9.46
CA ARG A 105 13.21 -13.33 -8.36
C ARG A 105 12.46 -12.04 -8.67
N MET A 106 12.10 -11.32 -7.62
CA MET A 106 11.48 -10.00 -7.70
C MET A 106 12.00 -9.12 -6.58
N THR A 107 12.34 -7.87 -6.90
CA THR A 107 12.60 -6.83 -5.90
C THR A 107 11.29 -6.17 -5.52
N ILE A 108 10.89 -6.23 -4.24
CA ILE A 108 9.65 -5.59 -3.77
C ILE A 108 9.89 -4.10 -3.62
N GLN A 109 9.37 -3.29 -4.53
CA GLN A 109 9.25 -1.85 -4.32
C GLN A 109 7.88 -1.56 -3.71
N ILE A 110 7.83 -0.70 -2.68
CA ILE A 110 6.59 -0.32 -2.01
C ILE A 110 6.32 1.16 -2.25
N HIS A 111 5.21 1.45 -2.95
CA HIS A 111 4.70 2.80 -3.11
C HIS A 111 3.46 2.98 -2.24
N ALA A 112 3.41 4.04 -1.43
CA ALA A 112 2.23 4.37 -0.65
C ALA A 112 1.25 5.18 -1.52
N GLY A 113 0.12 4.58 -1.85
CA GLY A 113 -1.00 5.22 -2.54
C GLY A 113 -2.22 5.34 -1.62
N GLY A 114 -3.07 6.33 -1.86
CA GLY A 114 -4.31 6.55 -1.12
C GLY A 114 -5.00 7.82 -1.56
N ASP A 115 -6.27 7.99 -1.16
CA ASP A 115 -6.93 9.27 -1.31
C ASP A 115 -6.29 10.33 -0.40
N THR A 116 -6.55 11.61 -0.69
CA THR A 116 -6.01 12.75 0.04
C THR A 116 -6.23 12.63 1.56
N MET A 117 -7.38 12.11 1.96
CA MET A 117 -7.78 11.91 3.36
C MET A 117 -6.90 10.88 4.07
N SER A 118 -6.66 9.75 3.41
CA SER A 118 -5.80 8.67 3.88
C SER A 118 -4.37 9.18 4.03
N LEU A 119 -3.87 9.90 3.03
CA LEU A 119 -2.50 10.45 3.04
C LEU A 119 -2.30 11.51 4.12
N GLN A 120 -3.29 12.36 4.40
CA GLN A 120 -3.24 13.32 5.52
C GLN A 120 -3.14 12.60 6.85
N SER A 121 -4.02 11.61 7.06
CA SER A 121 -4.08 10.84 8.31
C SER A 121 -2.77 10.10 8.59
N LEU A 122 -2.14 9.55 7.55
CA LEU A 122 -0.81 8.92 7.63
C LEU A 122 0.30 9.89 8.05
N ARG A 123 0.18 11.17 7.67
CA ARG A 123 1.13 12.21 8.07
C ARG A 123 0.84 12.78 9.47
N GLY A 124 -0.13 12.23 10.20
CA GLY A 124 -0.57 12.78 11.49
C GLY A 124 -1.27 14.13 11.35
N LEU A 125 -1.56 14.56 10.12
CA LEU A 125 -2.44 15.67 9.84
C LEU A 125 -3.84 15.09 10.00
N GLY A 126 -4.54 15.41 11.09
CA GLY A 126 -5.90 14.92 11.32
C GLY A 126 -6.84 15.18 10.13
N ARG A 127 -8.09 14.68 10.24
CA ARG A 127 -9.25 14.90 9.33
C ARG A 127 -9.11 16.17 8.47
N PRO A 128 -9.58 16.17 7.22
CA PRO A 128 -9.02 17.01 6.16
C PRO A 128 -8.68 18.39 6.67
N ASN A 129 -7.38 18.58 6.96
CA ASN A 129 -6.93 19.76 7.67
C ASN A 129 -7.35 20.99 6.84
N MET A 130 -8.21 21.82 7.43
CA MET A 130 -8.76 23.04 6.83
C MET A 130 -7.67 24.05 6.42
N ILE A 131 -6.43 23.81 6.86
CA ILE A 131 -5.27 24.67 6.70
C ILE A 131 -4.49 24.36 5.42
N TYR A 132 -4.37 23.10 4.97
CA TYR A 132 -3.47 22.75 3.86
C TYR A 132 -4.22 22.24 2.61
N ALA A 133 -3.96 22.86 1.46
CA ALA A 133 -4.48 22.51 0.14
C ALA A 133 -3.78 21.28 -0.47
N CYS A 134 -2.50 21.06 -0.15
CA CYS A 134 -1.70 19.97 -0.73
C CYS A 134 -1.04 19.13 0.35
N VAL A 135 -1.21 17.81 0.27
CA VAL A 135 -0.66 16.85 1.24
C VAL A 135 0.81 16.54 1.01
N MET A 136 1.32 16.82 -0.19
CA MET A 136 2.72 16.57 -0.56
C MET A 136 3.62 17.72 -0.09
N CYS A 137 3.27 18.95 -0.46
CA CYS A 137 4.05 20.15 -0.17
C CYS A 137 3.53 20.98 1.02
N LEU A 138 2.42 20.58 1.66
CA LEU A 138 1.81 21.29 2.78
C LEU A 138 1.53 22.77 2.46
N TRP A 139 1.08 23.05 1.25
CA TRP A 139 0.70 24.42 0.86
C TRP A 139 -0.57 24.83 1.60
N GLU A 140 -0.54 25.94 2.34
CA GLU A 140 -1.68 26.47 3.09
C GLU A 140 -2.78 27.06 2.19
N LYS A 141 -4.04 26.81 2.54
CA LYS A 141 -5.22 27.48 1.98
C LYS A 141 -5.27 28.90 2.54
N GLY A 142 -5.01 29.91 1.71
CA GLY A 142 -5.27 31.32 2.06
C GLY A 142 -4.15 32.32 1.77
N PHE A 143 -2.98 31.90 1.29
CA PHE A 143 -1.98 32.83 0.76
C PHE A 143 -2.33 33.22 -0.69
N PHE A 144 -3.28 34.13 -0.83
CA PHE A 144 -3.40 34.98 -2.01
C PHE A 144 -2.84 36.35 -1.60
N LEU A 145 -1.65 36.70 -2.09
CA LEU A 145 -1.18 38.08 -2.20
C LEU A 145 -1.73 38.67 -3.50
#